data_AF-A0A0D0AHU6-F1
#
_entry.id   AF-A0A0D0AHU6-F1
#
_cell.length_a   1.000
_cell.length_b   1.000
_cell.length_c   1.000
_cell.angle_alpha   90.00
_cell.angle_beta   90.00
_cell.angle_gamma   90.00
#
_symmetry.space_group_name_H-M   'P 1'
#
loop_
_entity.id
_entity.type
_entity.pdbx_description
1 polymer ?
#
loop_
_entity_poly.entity_id
_entity_poly.type
_entity_poly.pdbx_seq_one_letter_code
_entity_poly.pdbx_strand_id
1 'polypeptide(L)'
;MSEPIELQKSLVDRVHQATDDFRIGRTWPPLSSGVRALWDHFRLYIGLLSSLPIYRKVKKSKGNTDMTCDGGGEASDNDDTPKAKQINLNIIQDPLEQIAHPGKQLEPNEGEADIMARLSATFLEDMEKSIKVFMSSYMRDKGLIWSERNLFIAPTVLHFFLRFMQRNGVFAGFETHTENLNRAVAVAELAIRELPLTARVARVLPGMFDAACKECWGYNGSLSMCISTTLDSEDGYTGTDTPASSAVGTFEEVLKADHAEIVSSDVVLDSLTAKEVLDDTFGIDDGVNVSHPPADDPWAAAITAGQNTTISWTDVKVDSLLTFLGPTQLPLTHTAGVVEFSTRKVKEIMLPEATNSILDTPSAAVEQELGSRFVRIVLEPWVRTPTDELLDIVRPIIASSSRGAVIKDPFADIIDVSDTRSPSDPYNPCRDNLTILIDPASVDCFHVGLGLCGTWVQIARCEDVESFVTPIHQGTPHVGKHPRDCFWYLEDVVSIFPSFYTESEVEIDLGQTTDNDDL
;
A
#
# COMPACT_ATOMS: atom_id res chain seq x y z
N MET A 1 0.18 49.05 -21.73
CA MET A 1 -0.14 47.62 -21.87
C MET A 1 -0.26 47.09 -20.46
N SER A 2 -1.48 46.91 -19.98
CA SER A 2 -1.72 46.35 -18.64
C SER A 2 -1.43 44.85 -18.73
N GLU A 3 -0.51 44.35 -17.91
CA GLU A 3 -0.37 42.90 -17.75
C GLU A 3 -1.73 42.31 -17.33
N PRO A 4 -2.13 41.15 -17.87
CA PRO A 4 -3.40 40.53 -17.51
C PRO A 4 -3.44 40.29 -16.00
N ILE A 5 -4.53 40.74 -15.35
CA ILE A 5 -4.76 40.71 -13.90
C ILE A 5 -4.53 39.31 -13.30
N GLU A 6 -4.66 38.25 -14.10
CA GLU A 6 -4.39 36.87 -13.69
C GLU A 6 -2.93 36.63 -13.26
N LEU A 7 -1.95 37.35 -13.80
CA LEU A 7 -0.53 37.23 -13.44
C LEU A 7 -0.19 37.73 -12.02
N GLN A 8 -1.10 38.44 -11.36
CA GLN A 8 -0.85 38.99 -10.02
C GLN A 8 -1.14 38.02 -8.87
N LYS A 9 -1.91 36.95 -9.09
CA LYS A 9 -2.19 35.94 -8.04
C LYS A 9 -1.00 35.01 -7.85
N SER A 10 -0.65 34.71 -6.60
CA SER A 10 0.40 33.72 -6.32
C SER A 10 -0.01 32.34 -6.87
N LEU A 11 0.98 31.50 -7.20
CA LEU A 11 0.70 30.15 -7.72
C LEU A 11 -0.09 29.31 -6.70
N VAL A 12 0.21 29.48 -5.42
CA VAL A 12 -0.52 28.84 -4.31
C VAL A 12 -2.00 29.26 -4.33
N ASP A 13 -2.29 30.56 -4.42
CA ASP A 13 -3.68 31.06 -4.48
C ASP A 13 -4.45 30.51 -5.69
N ARG A 14 -3.75 30.35 -6.83
CA ARG A 14 -4.35 29.76 -8.03
C ARG A 14 -4.70 28.28 -7.84
N VAL A 15 -3.85 27.52 -7.14
CA VAL A 15 -4.13 26.11 -6.80
C VAL A 15 -5.27 26.01 -5.78
N HIS A 16 -5.32 26.87 -4.76
CA HIS A 16 -6.46 26.96 -3.84
C HIS A 16 -7.75 27.25 -4.59
N GLN A 17 -7.77 28.29 -5.43
CA GLN A 17 -8.93 28.62 -6.25
C GLN A 17 -9.35 27.45 -7.14
N ALA A 18 -8.40 26.79 -7.81
CA ALA A 18 -8.69 25.64 -8.67
C ALA A 18 -9.26 24.46 -7.86
N THR A 19 -8.82 24.26 -6.62
CA THR A 19 -9.30 23.23 -5.71
C THR A 19 -10.74 23.51 -5.27
N ASP A 20 -11.06 24.77 -4.94
CA ASP A 20 -12.42 25.19 -4.61
C ASP A 20 -13.37 25.11 -5.81
N ASP A 21 -12.93 25.57 -6.98
CA ASP A 21 -13.69 25.46 -8.23
C ASP A 21 -13.90 23.99 -8.61
N PHE A 22 -12.88 23.16 -8.41
CA PHE A 22 -12.98 21.71 -8.58
C PHE A 22 -14.04 21.14 -7.65
N ARG A 23 -14.07 21.53 -6.38
CA ARG A 23 -15.05 21.04 -5.41
C ARG A 23 -16.48 21.50 -5.73
N ILE A 24 -16.67 22.79 -5.99
CA ILE A 24 -18.00 23.41 -6.12
C ILE A 24 -18.61 23.14 -7.49
N GLY A 25 -17.81 23.08 -8.55
CA GLY A 25 -18.27 23.01 -9.94
C GLY A 25 -18.79 21.65 -10.40
N ARG A 26 -18.98 20.66 -9.50
CA ARG A 26 -19.36 19.30 -9.89
C ARG A 26 -20.16 18.56 -8.84
N THR A 27 -20.96 17.61 -9.31
CA THR A 27 -21.72 16.69 -8.47
C THR A 27 -20.79 15.58 -8.02
N TRP A 28 -20.50 15.54 -6.73
CA TRP A 28 -19.73 14.47 -6.15
C TRP A 28 -20.57 13.22 -5.93
N PRO A 29 -19.98 12.03 -6.03
CA PRO A 29 -20.66 10.79 -5.67
C PRO A 29 -21.11 10.79 -4.18
N PRO A 30 -22.04 9.89 -3.80
CA PRO A 30 -22.50 9.75 -2.43
C PRO A 30 -21.34 9.56 -1.43
N LEU A 31 -21.51 9.94 -0.16
CA LEU A 31 -20.44 9.78 0.86
C LEU A 31 -19.96 8.33 1.01
N SER A 32 -20.87 7.37 0.90
CA SER A 32 -20.55 5.94 0.89
C SER A 32 -19.63 5.52 -0.26
N SER A 33 -19.37 6.42 -1.21
CA SER A 33 -18.41 6.19 -2.27
C SER A 33 -16.94 6.25 -1.82
N GLY A 34 -16.63 6.96 -0.73
CA GLY A 34 -15.26 7.23 -0.30
C GLY A 34 -14.48 8.26 -1.15
N VAL A 35 -15.06 8.74 -2.27
CA VAL A 35 -14.37 9.64 -3.21
C VAL A 35 -13.97 10.97 -2.57
N ARG A 36 -14.85 11.54 -1.73
CA ARG A 36 -14.58 12.78 -1.00
C ARG A 36 -13.51 12.59 0.07
N ALA A 37 -13.55 11.50 0.82
CA ALA A 37 -12.56 11.20 1.84
C ALA A 37 -11.15 11.12 1.23
N LEU A 38 -11.00 10.40 0.11
CA LEU A 38 -9.71 10.33 -0.59
C LEU A 38 -9.26 11.68 -1.16
N TRP A 39 -10.19 12.48 -1.65
CA TRP A 39 -9.89 13.84 -2.09
C TRP A 39 -9.40 14.72 -0.93
N ASP A 40 -10.03 14.64 0.24
CA ASP A 40 -9.60 15.41 1.41
C ASP A 40 -8.27 14.91 1.99
N HIS A 41 -7.98 13.61 1.93
CA HIS A 41 -6.65 13.08 2.24
C HIS A 41 -5.58 13.68 1.31
N PHE A 42 -5.88 13.82 0.01
CA PHE A 42 -4.97 14.48 -0.90
C PHE A 42 -4.78 15.96 -0.55
N ARG A 43 -5.88 16.69 -0.29
CA ARG A 43 -5.81 18.11 0.12
C ARG A 43 -5.00 18.29 1.39
N LEU A 44 -5.17 17.41 2.38
CA LEU A 44 -4.38 17.38 3.60
C LEU A 44 -2.89 17.15 3.30
N TYR A 45 -2.58 16.17 2.45
CA TYR A 45 -1.21 15.86 2.05
C TYR A 45 -0.49 17.05 1.37
N ILE A 46 -1.16 17.75 0.44
CA ILE A 46 -0.56 18.89 -0.26
C ILE A 46 -0.69 20.23 0.50
N GLY A 47 -1.16 20.22 1.74
CA GLY A 47 -1.26 21.43 2.57
C GLY A 47 -2.39 22.40 2.19
N LEU A 48 -3.43 21.92 1.51
CA LEU A 48 -4.65 22.71 1.22
C LEU A 48 -5.76 22.54 2.27
N LEU A 49 -5.53 21.69 3.27
CA LEU A 49 -6.44 21.43 4.37
C LEU A 49 -5.64 21.14 5.65
N SER A 50 -6.06 21.68 6.79
CA SER A 50 -5.42 21.44 8.10
C SER A 50 -5.87 20.13 8.74
N SER A 51 -7.16 19.79 8.59
CA SER A 51 -7.77 18.60 9.18
C SER A 51 -8.87 18.04 8.29
N LEU A 52 -9.08 16.72 8.33
CA LEU A 52 -10.16 16.08 7.56
C LEU A 52 -11.53 16.64 7.99
N PRO A 53 -12.44 16.96 7.07
CA PRO A 53 -13.72 17.55 7.43
C PRO A 53 -14.76 16.46 7.73
N ILE A 54 -15.66 16.72 8.67
CA ILE A 54 -16.88 15.93 8.86
C ILE A 54 -17.96 16.49 7.92
N TYR A 55 -18.53 15.62 7.10
CA TYR A 55 -19.64 15.98 6.23
C TYR A 55 -20.99 15.74 6.90
N ARG A 56 -21.83 16.76 7.01
CA ARG A 56 -23.22 16.63 7.47
C ARG A 56 -24.21 17.08 6.41
N LYS A 57 -25.35 16.39 6.33
CA LYS A 57 -26.49 16.87 5.54
C LYS A 57 -27.04 18.11 6.24
N VAL A 58 -27.18 19.20 5.50
CA VAL A 58 -27.85 20.41 6.02
C VAL A 58 -29.25 20.01 6.43
N LYS A 59 -29.53 20.06 7.74
CA LYS A 59 -30.87 19.83 8.27
C LYS A 59 -31.71 20.95 7.69
N LYS A 60 -32.60 20.64 6.73
CA LYS A 60 -33.57 21.60 6.21
C LYS A 60 -34.32 22.11 7.42
N SER A 61 -33.97 23.31 7.88
CA SER A 61 -34.68 23.99 8.94
C SER A 61 -36.12 23.99 8.48
N LYS A 62 -36.96 23.23 9.19
CA LYS A 62 -38.36 23.03 8.84
C LYS A 62 -38.99 24.39 9.10
N GLY A 63 -38.96 25.24 8.08
CA GLY A 63 -39.35 26.63 8.16
C GLY A 63 -40.73 26.70 8.78
N ASN A 64 -40.77 27.23 9.99
CA ASN A 64 -41.97 27.54 10.72
C ASN A 64 -42.70 28.60 9.89
N THR A 65 -43.59 28.14 9.01
CA THR A 65 -44.40 28.98 8.12
C THR A 65 -45.57 29.47 8.95
N ASP A 66 -45.29 30.34 9.92
CA ASP A 66 -46.32 31.11 10.61
C ASP A 66 -45.67 32.37 11.21
N MET A 67 -45.39 33.33 10.34
CA MET A 67 -45.10 34.71 10.73
C MET A 67 -46.13 35.57 10.02
N THR A 68 -47.30 35.64 10.67
CA THR A 68 -48.34 36.61 10.41
C THR A 68 -47.76 38.02 10.49
N CYS A 69 -48.08 38.77 9.46
CA CYS A 69 -47.77 40.17 9.28
C CYS A 69 -48.51 40.99 10.35
N ASP A 70 -47.79 41.65 11.27
CA ASP A 70 -48.24 42.95 11.78
C ASP A 70 -47.11 43.73 12.47
N GLY A 71 -47.14 45.05 12.30
CA GLY A 71 -46.45 46.00 13.19
C GLY A 71 -45.15 46.60 12.68
N GLY A 72 -45.26 47.78 12.07
CA GLY A 72 -44.14 48.62 11.61
C GLY A 72 -43.24 49.15 12.74
N GLY A 73 -42.01 49.47 12.36
CA GLY A 73 -41.01 50.11 13.21
C GLY A 73 -39.83 50.59 12.38
N GLU A 74 -39.36 51.79 12.68
CA GLU A 74 -38.63 52.71 11.81
C GLU A 74 -37.15 52.36 11.56
N ALA A 75 -36.71 52.81 10.38
CA ALA A 75 -35.36 53.19 9.96
C ALA A 75 -34.20 53.05 10.97
N SER A 76 -33.18 52.28 10.58
CA SER A 76 -31.79 52.61 10.93
C SER A 76 -30.86 52.26 9.77
N ASP A 77 -30.22 53.32 9.29
CA ASP A 77 -29.30 53.41 8.15
C ASP A 77 -27.86 53.12 8.61
N ASN A 78 -27.00 52.70 7.66
CA ASN A 78 -25.55 52.37 7.76
C ASN A 78 -25.12 51.01 8.34
N ASP A 79 -24.90 50.04 7.44
CA ASP A 79 -23.67 49.24 7.51
C ASP A 79 -23.25 48.77 6.10
N ASP A 80 -22.33 49.52 5.50
CA ASP A 80 -21.72 49.30 4.18
C ASP A 80 -20.63 48.22 4.27
N THR A 81 -21.04 46.99 4.59
CA THR A 81 -20.17 45.81 4.42
C THR A 81 -20.35 45.25 3.01
N PRO A 82 -19.26 45.00 2.25
CA PRO A 82 -19.37 44.45 0.90
C PRO A 82 -19.91 43.03 0.99
N LYS A 83 -21.21 42.88 0.75
CA LYS A 83 -21.89 41.58 0.64
C LYS A 83 -21.20 40.78 -0.46
N ALA A 84 -20.61 39.65 -0.06
CA ALA A 84 -20.05 38.65 -0.95
C ALA A 84 -21.02 38.37 -2.10
N LYS A 85 -20.48 38.35 -3.33
CA LYS A 85 -21.22 38.07 -4.57
C LYS A 85 -22.19 36.92 -4.32
N GLN A 86 -23.47 37.18 -4.56
CA GLN A 86 -24.56 36.22 -4.47
C GLN A 86 -24.23 35.01 -5.35
N ILE A 87 -23.68 33.96 -4.73
CA ILE A 87 -23.38 32.70 -5.41
C ILE A 87 -24.73 32.10 -5.78
N ASN A 88 -24.96 31.89 -7.08
CA ASN A 88 -26.20 31.33 -7.57
C ASN A 88 -26.35 29.90 -7.01
N LEU A 89 -27.22 29.71 -6.02
CA LEU A 89 -27.43 28.43 -5.33
C LEU A 89 -27.86 27.30 -6.28
N ASN A 90 -28.36 27.63 -7.47
CA ASN A 90 -28.64 26.67 -8.54
C ASN A 90 -27.38 26.06 -9.17
N ILE A 91 -26.19 26.62 -8.91
CA ILE A 91 -24.90 26.15 -9.42
C ILE A 91 -24.17 25.29 -8.38
N ILE A 92 -24.49 25.44 -7.08
CA ILE A 92 -23.85 24.64 -6.02
C ILE A 92 -24.44 23.22 -6.06
N GLN A 93 -23.68 22.30 -6.64
CA GLN A 93 -24.08 20.89 -6.79
C GLN A 93 -23.78 20.04 -5.54
N ASP A 94 -23.14 20.63 -4.53
CA ASP A 94 -22.77 19.94 -3.29
C ASP A 94 -23.62 20.42 -2.09
N PRO A 95 -24.60 19.62 -1.63
CA PRO A 95 -25.49 20.01 -0.53
C PRO A 95 -24.92 19.74 0.86
N LEU A 96 -23.69 19.22 0.96
CA LEU A 96 -23.08 18.84 2.23
C LEU A 96 -22.28 19.99 2.84
N GLU A 97 -22.48 20.22 4.14
CA GLU A 97 -21.71 21.19 4.91
C GLU A 97 -20.46 20.50 5.49
N GLN A 98 -19.31 21.16 5.36
CA GLN A 98 -18.06 20.75 5.99
C GLN A 98 -18.00 21.34 7.39
N ILE A 99 -17.84 20.48 8.39
CA ILE A 99 -17.74 20.86 9.80
C ILE A 99 -16.41 20.32 10.32
N ALA A 100 -15.73 21.10 11.16
CA ALA A 100 -14.52 20.64 11.82
C ALA A 100 -14.81 19.44 12.74
N HIS A 101 -13.82 18.58 12.98
CA HIS A 101 -13.92 17.63 14.09
C HIS A 101 -14.06 18.38 15.44
N PRO A 102 -14.81 17.83 16.41
CA PRO A 102 -14.86 18.41 17.76
C PRO A 102 -13.44 18.65 18.31
N GLY A 103 -13.18 19.87 18.78
CA GLY A 103 -11.86 20.27 19.29
C GLY A 103 -10.84 20.68 18.22
N LYS A 104 -11.17 20.58 16.92
CA LYS A 104 -10.33 21.08 15.82
C LYS A 104 -10.96 22.29 15.15
N GLN A 105 -10.13 23.19 14.63
CA GLN A 105 -10.58 24.27 13.74
C GLN A 105 -10.35 23.84 12.29
N LEU A 106 -11.26 24.24 11.39
CA LEU A 106 -11.04 24.09 9.95
C LEU A 106 -9.98 25.08 9.46
N GLU A 107 -9.91 26.24 10.10
CA GLU A 107 -8.86 27.22 9.86
C GLU A 107 -7.59 26.80 10.58
N PRO A 108 -6.43 26.85 9.91
CA PRO A 108 -5.16 26.48 10.51
C PRO A 108 -4.77 27.47 11.61
N ASN A 109 -4.19 26.96 12.70
CA ASN A 109 -3.46 27.82 13.64
C ASN A 109 -2.16 28.35 12.99
N GLU A 110 -1.50 29.34 13.61
CA GLU A 110 -0.29 29.97 13.03
C GLU A 110 0.84 28.96 12.73
N GLY A 111 0.99 27.90 13.54
CA GLY A 111 1.99 26.85 13.31
C GLY A 111 1.62 25.90 12.17
N GLU A 112 0.35 25.50 12.09
CA GLU A 112 -0.19 24.69 11.00
C GLU A 112 -0.13 25.43 9.66
N ALA A 113 -0.32 26.75 9.66
CA ALA A 113 -0.24 27.57 8.46
C ALA A 113 1.16 27.52 7.81
N ASP A 114 2.23 27.51 8.61
CA ASP A 114 3.61 27.37 8.10
C ASP A 114 3.85 25.98 7.49
N ILE A 115 3.37 24.92 8.17
CA ILE A 115 3.44 23.55 7.66
C ILE A 115 2.68 23.43 6.34
N MET A 116 1.45 23.94 6.29
CA MET A 116 0.60 23.93 5.09
C MET A 116 1.25 24.71 3.93
N ALA A 117 1.86 25.86 4.21
CA ALA A 117 2.59 26.64 3.23
C ALA A 117 3.80 25.87 2.68
N ARG A 118 4.55 25.17 3.53
CA ARG A 118 5.67 24.32 3.13
C ARG A 118 5.21 23.15 2.26
N LEU A 119 4.14 22.45 2.65
CA LEU A 119 3.58 21.35 1.86
C LEU A 119 3.08 21.82 0.49
N SER A 120 2.39 22.96 0.45
CA SER A 120 1.95 23.58 -0.80
C SER A 120 3.13 23.98 -1.69
N ALA A 121 4.20 24.50 -1.10
CA ALA A 121 5.42 24.85 -1.83
C ALA A 121 6.11 23.60 -2.40
N THR A 122 6.26 22.54 -1.60
CA THR A 122 6.82 21.25 -2.05
C THR A 122 5.98 20.65 -3.19
N PHE A 123 4.66 20.74 -3.10
CA PHE A 123 3.77 20.29 -4.19
C PHE A 123 4.00 21.08 -5.49
N LEU A 124 4.16 22.40 -5.40
CA LEU A 124 4.38 23.26 -6.57
C LEU A 124 5.76 23.06 -7.21
N GLU A 125 6.78 22.79 -6.38
CA GLU A 125 8.14 22.50 -6.85
C GLU A 125 8.19 21.21 -7.67
N ASP A 126 7.60 20.12 -7.17
CA ASP A 126 7.56 18.83 -7.85
C ASP A 126 6.18 18.13 -7.74
N MET A 127 5.25 18.52 -8.62
CA MET A 127 3.92 17.91 -8.71
C MET A 127 4.00 16.43 -9.11
N GLU A 128 4.95 16.06 -9.99
CA GLU A 128 5.12 14.66 -10.39
C GLU A 128 5.49 13.79 -9.19
N LYS A 129 6.53 14.19 -8.44
CA LYS A 129 6.97 13.49 -7.23
C LYS A 129 5.87 13.45 -6.18
N SER A 130 5.19 14.57 -5.93
CA SER A 130 4.11 14.63 -4.94
C SER A 130 2.96 13.67 -5.25
N ILE A 131 2.58 13.55 -6.53
CA ILE A 131 1.54 12.61 -6.94
C ILE A 131 2.02 11.16 -6.81
N LYS A 132 3.28 10.86 -7.12
CA LYS A 132 3.85 9.53 -6.86
C LYS A 132 3.79 9.20 -5.37
N VAL A 133 4.39 10.04 -4.51
CA VAL A 133 4.45 9.87 -3.06
C VAL A 133 3.06 9.70 -2.45
N PHE A 134 2.10 10.54 -2.84
CA PHE A 134 0.72 10.42 -2.37
C PHE A 134 0.13 9.03 -2.67
N MET A 135 0.28 8.57 -3.91
CA MET A 135 -0.27 7.29 -4.39
C MET A 135 0.58 6.07 -3.99
N SER A 136 1.74 6.26 -3.37
CA SER A 136 2.63 5.20 -2.91
C SER A 136 2.74 5.16 -1.38
N SER A 137 3.76 5.81 -0.81
CA SER A 137 4.10 5.75 0.61
C SER A 137 3.00 6.36 1.47
N TYR A 138 2.49 7.55 1.12
CA TYR A 138 1.45 8.20 1.93
C TYR A 138 0.17 7.35 2.03
N MET A 139 -0.31 6.79 0.91
CA MET A 139 -1.47 5.90 0.92
C MET A 139 -1.23 4.62 1.73
N ARG A 140 0.01 4.11 1.75
CA ARG A 140 0.40 2.96 2.56
C ARG A 140 0.42 3.32 4.05
N ASP A 141 1.08 4.41 4.42
CA ASP A 141 1.22 4.89 5.82
C ASP A 141 -0.13 5.20 6.44
N LYS A 142 -1.05 5.78 5.66
CA LYS A 142 -2.43 6.08 6.12
C LYS A 142 -3.37 4.88 6.00
N GLY A 143 -2.87 3.70 5.63
CA GLY A 143 -3.67 2.49 5.46
C GLY A 143 -4.71 2.55 4.35
N LEU A 144 -4.62 3.55 3.47
CA LEU A 144 -5.55 3.75 2.36
C LEU A 144 -5.37 2.68 1.27
N ILE A 145 -4.16 2.12 1.14
CA ILE A 145 -3.83 1.10 0.12
C ILE A 145 -4.53 -0.25 0.37
N TRP A 146 -4.98 -0.52 1.60
CA TRP A 146 -5.59 -1.79 2.00
C TRP A 146 -7.05 -1.95 1.55
N SER A 147 -7.68 -0.85 1.14
CA SER A 147 -8.99 -0.90 0.50
C SER A 147 -8.81 -0.91 -1.00
N GLU A 148 -9.15 -2.03 -1.65
CA GLU A 148 -9.09 -2.15 -3.11
C GLU A 148 -9.84 -1.02 -3.81
N ARG A 149 -10.97 -0.58 -3.23
CA ARG A 149 -11.74 0.55 -3.74
C ARG A 149 -10.91 1.82 -3.87
N ASN A 150 -10.03 2.08 -2.91
CA ASN A 150 -9.19 3.27 -2.90
C ASN A 150 -8.15 3.23 -4.02
N LEU A 151 -7.67 2.04 -4.39
CA LEU A 151 -6.73 1.84 -5.51
C LEU A 151 -7.32 2.26 -6.86
N PHE A 152 -8.65 2.23 -7.00
CA PHE A 152 -9.34 2.76 -8.17
C PHE A 152 -9.67 4.24 -8.03
N ILE A 153 -10.17 4.65 -6.87
CA ILE A 153 -10.69 6.00 -6.66
C ILE A 153 -9.57 7.05 -6.64
N ALA A 154 -8.50 6.81 -5.89
CA ALA A 154 -7.42 7.78 -5.70
C ALA A 154 -6.78 8.23 -7.03
N PRO A 155 -6.33 7.31 -7.92
CA PRO A 155 -5.75 7.73 -9.20
C PRO A 155 -6.78 8.38 -10.12
N THR A 156 -8.04 7.95 -10.07
CA THR A 156 -9.12 8.53 -10.87
C THR A 156 -9.44 9.97 -10.48
N VAL A 157 -9.66 10.25 -9.18
CA VAL A 157 -10.00 11.60 -8.72
C VAL A 157 -8.86 12.58 -8.95
N LEU A 158 -7.61 12.14 -8.73
CA LEU A 158 -6.43 12.96 -8.97
C LEU A 158 -6.18 13.21 -10.46
N HIS A 159 -6.37 12.21 -11.32
CA HIS A 159 -6.32 12.41 -12.77
C HIS A 159 -7.32 13.49 -13.22
N PHE A 160 -8.57 13.42 -12.74
CA PHE A 160 -9.57 14.43 -13.04
C PHE A 160 -9.18 15.83 -12.56
N PHE A 161 -8.56 15.93 -11.37
CA PHE A 161 -8.10 17.21 -10.80
C PHE A 161 -6.95 17.81 -11.57
N LEU A 162 -5.92 17.04 -11.85
CA LEU A 162 -4.75 17.50 -12.61
C LEU A 162 -5.17 17.93 -14.03
N ARG A 163 -6.03 17.16 -14.70
CA ARG A 163 -6.63 17.54 -16.00
C ARG A 163 -7.54 18.77 -15.90
N PHE A 164 -8.18 19.00 -14.77
CA PHE A 164 -8.96 20.21 -14.53
C PHE A 164 -8.03 21.43 -14.41
N MET A 165 -6.94 21.33 -13.66
CA MET A 165 -5.94 22.41 -13.57
C MET A 165 -5.33 22.75 -14.94
N GLN A 166 -5.04 21.74 -15.77
CA GLN A 166 -4.57 21.95 -17.15
C GLN A 166 -5.59 22.73 -17.98
N ARG A 167 -6.85 22.30 -17.98
CA ARG A 167 -7.92 22.92 -18.80
C ARG A 167 -8.23 24.35 -18.40
N ASN A 168 -8.11 24.66 -17.10
CA ASN A 168 -8.35 26.02 -16.59
C ASN A 168 -7.10 26.90 -16.62
N GLY A 169 -5.97 26.42 -17.18
CA GLY A 169 -4.77 27.23 -17.32
C GLY A 169 -4.21 27.74 -15.99
N VAL A 170 -4.30 26.94 -14.92
CA VAL A 170 -3.84 27.34 -13.56
C VAL A 170 -2.40 27.85 -13.58
N PHE A 171 -1.54 27.20 -14.37
CA PHE A 171 -0.13 27.57 -14.55
C PHE A 171 0.16 28.29 -15.88
N ALA A 172 -0.85 28.90 -16.52
CA ALA A 172 -0.65 29.69 -17.73
C ALA A 172 0.40 30.79 -17.47
N GLY A 173 1.41 30.85 -18.33
CA GLY A 173 2.58 31.73 -18.19
C GLY A 173 3.79 31.12 -17.45
N PHE A 174 3.65 29.93 -16.87
CA PHE A 174 4.71 29.24 -16.13
C PHE A 174 5.00 27.88 -16.80
N GLU A 175 5.90 27.87 -17.78
CA GLU A 175 6.21 26.69 -18.61
C GLU A 175 6.69 25.50 -17.76
N THR A 176 7.61 25.73 -16.82
CA THR A 176 8.14 24.69 -15.91
C THR A 176 7.04 23.98 -15.12
N HIS A 177 6.10 24.75 -14.56
CA HIS A 177 4.98 24.20 -13.78
C HIS A 177 3.97 23.51 -14.69
N THR A 178 3.78 24.00 -15.91
CA THR A 178 2.91 23.36 -16.91
C THR A 178 3.46 22.00 -17.33
N GLU A 179 4.77 21.90 -17.61
CA GLU A 179 5.44 20.63 -17.89
C GLU A 179 5.37 19.67 -16.70
N ASN A 180 5.60 20.18 -15.50
CA ASN A 180 5.49 19.40 -14.27
C ASN A 180 4.07 18.84 -14.06
N LEU A 181 3.04 19.66 -14.29
CA LEU A 181 1.64 19.23 -14.26
C LEU A 181 1.35 18.16 -15.33
N ASN A 182 1.95 18.27 -16.53
CA ASN A 182 1.81 17.25 -17.57
C ASN A 182 2.41 15.90 -17.14
N ARG A 183 3.57 15.91 -16.48
CA ARG A 183 4.19 14.69 -15.94
C ARG A 183 3.37 14.11 -14.79
N ALA A 184 2.85 14.94 -13.89
CA ALA A 184 1.93 14.53 -12.83
C ALA A 184 0.66 13.85 -13.38
N VAL A 185 0.08 14.38 -14.48
CA VAL A 185 -1.03 13.73 -15.18
C VAL A 185 -0.65 12.36 -15.73
N ALA A 186 0.54 12.22 -16.32
CA ALA A 186 1.02 10.94 -16.82
C ALA A 186 1.20 9.90 -15.70
N VAL A 187 1.66 10.32 -14.52
CA VAL A 187 1.71 9.45 -13.33
C VAL A 187 0.31 9.00 -12.91
N ALA A 188 -0.67 9.91 -12.84
CA ALA A 188 -2.04 9.53 -12.50
C ALA A 188 -2.64 8.55 -13.52
N GLU A 189 -2.36 8.71 -14.82
CA GLU A 189 -2.77 7.76 -15.87
C GLU A 189 -2.11 6.39 -15.72
N LEU A 190 -0.83 6.37 -15.34
CA LEU A 190 -0.13 5.14 -15.01
C LEU A 190 -0.74 4.46 -13.79
N ALA A 191 -1.02 5.21 -12.73
CA ALA A 191 -1.61 4.73 -11.49
C ALA A 191 -3.03 4.17 -11.66
N ILE A 192 -3.85 4.72 -12.56
CA ILE A 192 -5.16 4.15 -12.92
C ILE A 192 -5.01 2.70 -13.41
N ARG A 193 -3.91 2.38 -14.09
CA ARG A 193 -3.65 1.03 -14.59
C ARG A 193 -2.97 0.15 -13.55
N GLU A 194 -1.93 0.65 -12.88
CA GLU A 194 -1.07 -0.18 -12.04
C GLU A 194 -1.60 -0.41 -10.62
N LEU A 195 -2.22 0.59 -9.98
CA LEU A 195 -2.66 0.44 -8.58
C LEU A 195 -3.69 -0.69 -8.41
N PRO A 196 -4.73 -0.81 -9.25
CA PRO A 196 -5.61 -1.98 -9.17
C PRO A 196 -4.91 -3.32 -9.39
N LEU A 197 -3.84 -3.35 -10.18
CA LEU A 197 -3.07 -4.57 -10.42
C LEU A 197 -2.36 -5.03 -9.15
N THR A 198 -1.95 -4.14 -8.25
CA THR A 198 -1.30 -4.56 -6.99
C THR A 198 -2.22 -5.43 -6.14
N ALA A 199 -3.52 -5.07 -6.04
CA ALA A 199 -4.52 -5.91 -5.36
C ALA A 199 -4.81 -7.21 -6.10
N ARG A 200 -4.79 -7.21 -7.44
CA ARG A 200 -4.94 -8.46 -8.22
C ARG A 200 -3.76 -9.40 -8.00
N VAL A 201 -2.53 -8.87 -7.98
CA VAL A 201 -1.32 -9.63 -7.69
C VAL A 201 -1.36 -10.20 -6.27
N ALA A 202 -1.80 -9.41 -5.29
CA ALA A 202 -1.96 -9.86 -3.90
C ALA A 202 -2.91 -11.06 -3.74
N ARG A 203 -3.88 -11.23 -4.65
CA ARG A 203 -4.82 -12.35 -4.64
C ARG A 203 -4.29 -13.61 -5.30
N VAL A 204 -3.35 -13.47 -6.23
CA VAL A 204 -2.80 -14.61 -6.99
C VAL A 204 -1.47 -15.10 -6.42
N LEU A 205 -0.85 -14.34 -5.49
CA LEU A 205 0.40 -14.71 -4.84
C LEU A 205 0.24 -14.90 -3.33
N PRO A 206 0.96 -15.86 -2.70
CA PRO A 206 1.69 -16.95 -3.36
C PRO A 206 0.77 -17.82 -4.23
N GLY A 207 1.26 -18.27 -5.38
CA GLY A 207 0.49 -19.10 -6.29
C GLY A 207 0.36 -20.54 -5.79
N MET A 208 -0.47 -21.33 -6.48
CA MET A 208 -0.62 -22.77 -6.16
C MET A 208 0.71 -23.53 -6.29
N PHE A 209 1.53 -23.17 -7.29
CA PHE A 209 2.86 -23.75 -7.46
C PHE A 209 3.78 -23.43 -6.28
N ASP A 210 3.79 -22.16 -5.84
CA ASP A 210 4.62 -21.72 -4.71
C ASP A 210 4.22 -22.45 -3.42
N ALA A 211 2.92 -22.56 -3.15
CA ALA A 211 2.39 -23.29 -2.01
C ALA A 211 2.76 -24.79 -2.05
N ALA A 212 2.69 -25.42 -3.21
CA ALA A 212 3.09 -26.82 -3.40
C ALA A 212 4.60 -27.04 -3.18
N CYS A 213 5.44 -26.09 -3.62
CA CYS A 213 6.88 -26.09 -3.33
C CYS A 213 7.16 -25.94 -1.83
N LYS A 214 6.46 -25.02 -1.15
CA LYS A 214 6.53 -24.81 0.29
C LYS A 214 6.09 -26.05 1.08
N GLU A 215 5.04 -26.75 0.66
CA GLU A 215 4.64 -28.02 1.26
C GLU A 215 5.72 -29.10 1.08
N CYS A 216 6.29 -29.19 -0.13
CA CYS A 216 7.28 -30.21 -0.48
C CYS A 216 8.60 -30.07 0.29
N TRP A 217 9.11 -28.84 0.45
CA TRP A 217 10.42 -28.59 1.06
C TRP A 217 10.35 -27.97 2.45
N GLY A 218 9.15 -27.74 2.97
CA GLY A 218 8.92 -27.11 4.26
C GLY A 218 9.07 -25.59 4.22
N TYR A 219 8.85 -24.98 5.39
CA TYR A 219 8.97 -23.55 5.60
C TYR A 219 10.45 -23.17 5.75
N ASN A 220 10.99 -22.41 4.78
CA ASN A 220 12.39 -21.98 4.77
C ASN A 220 12.53 -20.51 5.21
N GLY A 221 11.47 -19.73 5.05
CA GLY A 221 11.37 -18.29 5.33
C GLY A 221 11.23 -17.92 6.80
N SER A 222 11.95 -18.56 7.72
CA SER A 222 11.92 -18.24 9.17
C SER A 222 12.62 -16.92 9.48
N LEU A 223 12.19 -15.85 8.82
CA LEU A 223 12.32 -14.51 9.35
C LEU A 223 11.27 -14.40 10.44
N SER A 224 11.67 -14.83 11.64
CA SER A 224 11.22 -14.13 12.84
C SER A 224 11.56 -12.68 12.55
N MET A 225 10.60 -11.89 12.06
CA MET A 225 10.80 -10.47 11.80
C MET A 225 11.26 -9.88 13.12
N CYS A 226 12.57 -9.71 13.27
CA CYS A 226 13.10 -8.66 14.11
C CYS A 226 12.62 -7.40 13.43
N ILE A 227 11.40 -6.98 13.77
CA ILE A 227 11.07 -5.57 13.81
C ILE A 227 12.04 -5.03 14.85
N SER A 228 13.27 -4.78 14.42
CA SER A 228 14.23 -4.02 15.20
C SER A 228 13.63 -2.64 15.22
N THR A 229 12.76 -2.38 16.19
CA THR A 229 12.60 -1.06 16.74
C THR A 229 14.01 -0.62 17.11
N THR A 230 14.64 0.11 16.21
CA THR A 230 15.79 0.96 16.49
C THR A 230 15.30 2.06 17.42
N LEU A 231 14.92 1.67 18.63
CA LEU A 231 14.99 2.56 19.75
C LEU A 231 16.48 2.63 20.03
N ASP A 232 17.06 3.78 19.68
CA ASP A 232 18.38 4.19 20.12
C ASP A 232 18.37 4.31 21.65
N SER A 233 18.32 3.17 22.35
CA SER A 233 18.60 3.10 23.77
C SER A 233 20.11 3.17 23.95
N GLU A 234 20.64 4.39 23.98
CA GLU A 234 22.00 4.71 24.44
C GLU A 234 22.19 4.49 25.95
N ASP A 235 21.16 4.05 26.68
CA ASP A 235 21.28 3.81 28.11
C ASP A 235 21.67 2.37 28.44
N GLY A 236 22.92 2.23 28.86
CA GLY A 236 23.50 0.98 29.36
C GLY A 236 22.74 0.42 30.54
N TYR A 237 21.76 -0.45 30.27
CA TYR A 237 21.09 -1.26 31.27
C TYR A 237 21.48 -2.73 31.08
N THR A 238 22.31 -3.24 31.98
CA THR A 238 22.63 -4.67 32.07
C THR A 238 21.40 -5.41 32.62
N GLY A 239 20.54 -5.90 31.73
CA GLY A 239 19.31 -6.60 32.07
C GLY A 239 19.40 -8.10 31.84
N THR A 240 19.32 -8.86 32.94
CA THR A 240 19.18 -10.31 33.02
C THR A 240 17.87 -10.83 32.42
N ASP A 241 17.93 -11.95 31.70
CA ASP A 241 16.80 -12.67 31.11
C ASP A 241 15.69 -12.93 32.14
N THR A 242 14.58 -12.19 32.03
CA THR A 242 13.39 -12.40 32.86
C THR A 242 12.29 -13.06 32.02
N PRO A 243 11.68 -14.18 32.45
CA PRO A 243 10.72 -14.92 31.64
C PRO A 243 9.41 -14.14 31.42
N ALA A 244 8.86 -14.27 30.20
CA ALA A 244 7.69 -13.56 29.68
C ALA A 244 6.43 -13.63 30.57
N SER A 245 6.31 -14.63 31.42
CA SER A 245 5.19 -14.76 32.37
C SER A 245 5.17 -13.65 33.44
N SER A 246 6.31 -13.03 33.78
CA SER A 246 6.34 -11.97 34.79
C SER A 246 6.01 -10.59 34.21
N ALA A 247 6.25 -10.39 32.91
CA ALA A 247 5.96 -9.14 32.20
C ALA A 247 4.44 -8.90 32.04
N VAL A 248 3.67 -9.96 31.83
CA VAL A 248 2.20 -9.86 31.75
C VAL A 248 1.58 -9.47 33.10
N GLY A 249 2.10 -10.00 34.21
CA GLY A 249 1.61 -9.65 35.56
C GLY A 249 1.92 -8.21 35.95
N THR A 250 3.10 -7.71 35.58
CA THR A 250 3.48 -6.31 35.85
C THR A 250 2.65 -5.33 35.00
N PHE A 251 2.33 -5.67 33.76
CA PHE A 251 1.46 -4.86 32.92
C PHE A 251 0.01 -4.79 33.45
N GLU A 252 -0.56 -5.92 33.91
CA GLU A 252 -1.89 -5.93 34.53
C GLU A 252 -1.96 -5.13 35.84
N GLU A 253 -0.91 -5.13 36.66
CA GLU A 253 -0.86 -4.34 37.88
C GLU A 253 -0.77 -2.84 37.60
N VAL A 254 -0.02 -2.43 36.57
CA VAL A 254 0.06 -1.03 36.12
C VAL A 254 -1.30 -0.55 35.61
N LEU A 255 -1.99 -1.34 34.78
CA LEU A 255 -3.33 -0.98 34.29
C LEU A 255 -4.38 -0.87 35.41
N LYS A 256 -4.28 -1.72 36.45
CA LYS A 256 -5.16 -1.64 37.62
C LYS A 256 -4.89 -0.40 38.47
N ALA A 257 -3.64 0.07 38.53
CA ALA A 257 -3.27 1.28 39.25
C ALA A 257 -3.90 2.53 38.61
N ASP A 258 -4.07 2.53 37.28
CA ASP A 258 -4.66 3.63 36.51
C ASP A 258 -6.20 3.54 36.39
N HIS A 259 -6.87 2.73 37.22
CA HIS A 259 -8.31 2.52 37.19
C HIS A 259 -8.87 2.05 35.83
N ALA A 260 -8.05 1.43 34.98
CA ALA A 260 -8.51 0.83 33.73
C ALA A 260 -9.17 -0.53 34.01
N GLU A 261 -10.46 -0.64 33.68
CA GLU A 261 -11.18 -1.92 33.75
C GLU A 261 -10.79 -2.79 32.55
N ILE A 262 -10.07 -3.89 32.82
CA ILE A 262 -9.73 -4.87 31.78
C ILE A 262 -10.99 -5.69 31.48
N VAL A 263 -11.69 -5.31 30.42
CA VAL A 263 -12.86 -6.05 29.92
C VAL A 263 -12.37 -7.28 29.15
N SER A 264 -12.72 -8.48 29.63
CA SER A 264 -12.41 -9.73 28.93
C SER A 264 -13.01 -9.74 27.53
N SER A 265 -12.28 -10.29 26.54
CA SER A 265 -12.71 -10.38 25.14
C SER A 265 -14.07 -11.05 24.97
N ASP A 266 -14.40 -11.97 25.87
CA ASP A 266 -15.66 -12.74 25.85
C ASP A 266 -16.88 -11.88 26.22
N VAL A 267 -16.67 -10.72 26.87
CA VAL A 267 -17.73 -9.78 27.29
C VAL A 267 -17.96 -8.69 26.24
N VAL A 268 -16.95 -8.37 25.43
CA VAL A 268 -17.00 -7.27 24.45
C VAL A 268 -18.00 -7.55 23.32
N LEU A 269 -18.14 -8.82 22.92
CA LEU A 269 -19.05 -9.22 21.83
C LEU A 269 -20.54 -9.10 22.19
N ASP A 270 -20.90 -9.09 23.47
CA ASP A 270 -22.28 -8.94 23.96
C ASP A 270 -22.57 -7.55 24.58
N SER A 271 -21.58 -6.65 24.63
CA SER A 271 -21.77 -5.34 25.26
C SER A 271 -22.62 -4.39 24.40
N LEU A 272 -23.64 -3.80 25.02
CA LEU A 272 -24.49 -2.74 24.45
C LEU A 272 -23.66 -1.55 23.91
N THR A 273 -22.48 -1.32 24.48
CA THR A 273 -21.55 -0.25 24.14
C THR A 273 -20.95 -0.41 22.74
N ALA A 274 -20.59 -1.63 22.35
CA ALA A 274 -20.08 -1.89 20.99
C ALA A 274 -21.17 -1.63 19.92
N LYS A 275 -22.43 -1.86 20.29
CA LYS A 275 -23.59 -1.59 19.43
C LYS A 275 -23.91 -0.09 19.33
N GLU A 276 -23.83 0.64 20.44
CA GLU A 276 -23.98 2.12 20.46
C GLU A 276 -22.89 2.82 19.63
N VAL A 277 -21.63 2.39 19.72
CA VAL A 277 -20.54 2.98 18.94
C VAL A 277 -20.72 2.75 17.43
N LEU A 278 -21.28 1.59 17.04
CA LEU A 278 -21.65 1.31 15.65
C LEU A 278 -22.85 2.15 15.18
N ASP A 279 -23.88 2.32 16.01
CA ASP A 279 -25.05 3.12 15.66
C ASP A 279 -24.71 4.62 15.56
N ASP A 280 -23.86 5.15 16.44
CA ASP A 280 -23.40 6.55 16.41
C ASP A 280 -22.48 6.87 15.22
N THR A 281 -21.71 5.88 14.74
CA THR A 281 -20.80 6.08 13.60
C THR A 281 -21.52 6.04 12.25
N PHE A 282 -22.63 5.31 12.14
CA PHE A 282 -23.36 5.13 10.88
C PHE A 282 -24.65 5.97 10.75
N GLY A 283 -25.04 6.74 11.77
CA GLY A 283 -26.07 7.77 11.65
C GLY A 283 -27.40 7.23 11.11
N ILE A 284 -27.85 6.09 11.61
CA ILE A 284 -29.16 5.52 11.30
C ILE A 284 -30.19 6.18 12.23
N ASP A 285 -30.41 7.48 12.06
CA ASP A 285 -31.48 8.21 12.74
C ASP A 285 -32.67 8.36 11.79
N ASP A 286 -33.39 7.25 11.61
CA ASP A 286 -34.81 7.25 11.27
C ASP A 286 -35.35 5.87 11.62
N GLY A 287 -36.43 5.83 12.39
CA GLY A 287 -37.10 4.62 12.86
C GLY A 287 -37.60 3.74 11.71
N VAL A 288 -36.70 3.00 11.07
CA VAL A 288 -37.03 1.83 10.28
C VAL A 288 -37.44 0.77 11.28
N ASN A 289 -38.75 0.62 11.46
CA ASN A 289 -39.32 -0.56 12.09
C ASN A 289 -38.75 -1.77 11.34
N VAL A 290 -37.79 -2.48 11.94
CA VAL A 290 -37.21 -3.70 11.39
C VAL A 290 -38.26 -4.79 11.52
N SER A 291 -39.29 -4.71 10.67
CA SER A 291 -40.09 -5.86 10.32
C SER A 291 -39.13 -6.92 9.82
N HIS A 292 -39.20 -8.12 10.41
CA HIS A 292 -38.44 -9.29 9.99
C HIS A 292 -38.28 -9.31 8.46
N PRO A 293 -37.06 -9.55 7.95
CA PRO A 293 -36.84 -9.58 6.52
C PRO A 293 -37.85 -10.55 5.89
N PRO A 294 -38.49 -10.20 4.77
CA PRO A 294 -39.37 -11.13 4.07
C PRO A 294 -38.61 -12.44 3.85
N ALA A 295 -39.28 -13.57 4.03
CA ALA A 295 -38.69 -14.92 4.00
C ALA A 295 -37.94 -15.27 2.70
N ASP A 296 -37.94 -14.37 1.72
CA ASP A 296 -37.30 -14.48 0.41
C ASP A 296 -36.05 -13.57 0.26
N ASP A 297 -35.53 -12.97 1.34
CA ASP A 297 -34.26 -12.23 1.28
C ASP A 297 -33.07 -13.22 1.16
N PRO A 298 -32.33 -13.21 0.04
CA PRO A 298 -31.18 -14.10 -0.16
C PRO A 298 -30.06 -13.91 0.88
N TRP A 299 -29.98 -12.75 1.53
CA TRP A 299 -29.02 -12.53 2.64
C TRP A 299 -29.49 -13.16 3.95
N ALA A 300 -30.77 -13.09 4.28
CA ALA A 300 -31.32 -13.76 5.47
C ALA A 300 -31.28 -15.29 5.32
N ALA A 301 -31.52 -15.80 4.11
CA ALA A 301 -31.34 -17.23 3.80
C ALA A 301 -29.88 -17.68 3.96
N ALA A 302 -28.89 -16.86 3.59
CA ALA A 302 -27.47 -17.18 3.77
C ALA A 302 -27.05 -17.26 5.26
N ILE A 303 -27.62 -16.40 6.12
CA ILE A 303 -27.34 -16.40 7.56
C ILE A 303 -28.07 -17.57 8.26
N THR A 304 -29.32 -17.85 7.87
CA THR A 304 -30.13 -18.91 8.51
C THR A 304 -29.78 -20.30 7.98
N ALA A 305 -29.22 -20.41 6.78
CA ALA A 305 -28.55 -21.61 6.28
C ALA A 305 -27.18 -21.86 6.93
N GLY A 306 -26.87 -21.17 8.04
CA GLY A 306 -25.76 -21.40 8.97
C GLY A 306 -25.69 -22.78 9.63
N GLN A 307 -26.21 -23.81 8.95
CA GLN A 307 -25.62 -25.14 8.93
C GLN A 307 -24.39 -25.22 7.99
N ASN A 308 -23.84 -24.10 7.53
CA ASN A 308 -22.42 -24.01 7.16
C ASN A 308 -21.55 -24.13 8.42
N THR A 309 -21.52 -25.35 8.93
CA THR A 309 -20.31 -26.08 9.20
C THR A 309 -19.16 -25.26 9.79
N THR A 310 -18.90 -25.51 11.08
CA THR A 310 -17.55 -25.51 11.67
C THR A 310 -16.56 -26.46 10.96
N ILE A 311 -16.81 -26.84 9.70
CA ILE A 311 -15.82 -27.39 8.77
C ILE A 311 -14.84 -26.25 8.52
N SER A 312 -13.87 -26.21 9.44
CA SER A 312 -12.48 -26.29 9.09
C SER A 312 -11.79 -25.01 8.66
N TRP A 313 -11.71 -24.09 9.62
CA TRP A 313 -10.51 -23.24 9.74
C TRP A 313 -9.21 -24.06 9.85
N THR A 314 -9.30 -25.39 10.02
CA THR A 314 -8.20 -26.34 10.14
C THR A 314 -7.92 -27.17 8.88
N ASP A 315 -8.88 -27.40 7.96
CA ASP A 315 -8.65 -28.15 6.71
C ASP A 315 -8.33 -27.18 5.58
N VAL A 316 -7.20 -26.49 5.72
CA VAL A 316 -6.58 -25.86 4.55
C VAL A 316 -6.11 -27.01 3.66
N LYS A 317 -6.83 -27.26 2.56
CA LYS A 317 -6.41 -28.21 1.54
C LYS A 317 -5.08 -27.71 0.96
N VAL A 318 -3.98 -28.30 1.41
CA VAL A 318 -2.66 -28.00 0.84
C VAL A 318 -2.55 -28.78 -0.46
N ASP A 319 -2.45 -28.06 -1.58
CA ASP A 319 -2.32 -28.66 -2.89
C ASP A 319 -0.88 -29.12 -3.11
N SER A 320 -0.67 -30.44 -3.10
CA SER A 320 0.63 -31.03 -3.34
C SER A 320 1.12 -30.83 -4.78
N LEU A 321 2.45 -30.90 -4.97
CA LEU A 321 3.08 -30.85 -6.31
C LEU A 321 2.48 -31.89 -7.28
N LEU A 322 2.08 -33.05 -6.78
CA LEU A 322 1.44 -34.10 -7.60
C LEU A 322 0.09 -33.63 -8.15
N THR A 323 -0.68 -32.87 -7.38
CA THR A 323 -1.98 -32.33 -7.79
C THR A 323 -1.81 -31.32 -8.92
N PHE A 324 -0.76 -30.50 -8.85
CA PHE A 324 -0.56 -29.38 -9.75
C PHE A 324 0.24 -29.75 -11.01
N LEU A 325 1.34 -30.49 -10.87
CA LEU A 325 2.21 -30.88 -11.98
C LEU A 325 1.87 -32.27 -12.56
N GLY A 326 1.13 -33.09 -11.83
CA GLY A 326 1.04 -34.52 -12.09
C GLY A 326 2.30 -35.25 -11.60
N PRO A 327 2.51 -36.51 -12.03
CA PRO A 327 3.73 -37.26 -11.69
C PRO A 327 4.98 -36.50 -12.16
N THR A 328 5.80 -36.04 -11.22
CA THR A 328 7.00 -35.24 -11.48
C THR A 328 8.21 -35.76 -10.72
N GLN A 329 9.41 -35.56 -11.27
CA GLN A 329 10.69 -35.85 -10.60
C GLN A 329 11.24 -34.64 -9.84
N LEU A 330 10.51 -33.52 -9.78
CA LEU A 330 10.97 -32.29 -9.14
C LEU A 330 11.45 -32.51 -7.69
N PRO A 331 10.70 -33.21 -6.79
CA PRO A 331 11.17 -33.46 -5.42
C PRO A 331 12.39 -34.37 -5.30
N LEU A 332 12.70 -35.14 -6.34
CA LEU A 332 13.82 -36.09 -6.35
C LEU A 332 15.11 -35.45 -6.89
N THR A 333 14.97 -34.49 -7.81
CA THR A 333 16.08 -33.84 -8.50
C THR A 333 16.42 -32.46 -7.91
N HIS A 334 15.48 -31.84 -7.20
CA HIS A 334 15.63 -30.49 -6.65
C HIS A 334 15.28 -30.41 -5.16
N THR A 335 15.87 -29.43 -4.50
CA THR A 335 15.69 -29.08 -3.09
C THR A 335 15.70 -27.56 -2.92
N ALA A 336 15.41 -27.08 -1.70
CA ALA A 336 15.56 -25.66 -1.38
C ALA A 336 17.05 -25.27 -1.35
N GLY A 337 17.41 -24.24 -2.10
CA GLY A 337 18.75 -23.66 -2.17
C GLY A 337 18.88 -22.38 -1.35
N VAL A 338 19.29 -21.30 -2.02
CA VAL A 338 19.39 -19.97 -1.41
C VAL A 338 18.00 -19.48 -1.00
N VAL A 339 17.91 -18.94 0.21
CA VAL A 339 16.69 -18.33 0.77
C VAL A 339 16.98 -16.86 1.04
N GLU A 340 16.17 -15.99 0.44
CA GLU A 340 16.36 -14.54 0.48
C GLU A 340 15.04 -13.84 0.76
N PHE A 341 15.06 -12.82 1.62
CA PHE A 341 13.99 -11.85 1.74
C PHE A 341 14.41 -10.51 1.19
N SER A 342 13.67 -9.99 0.22
CA SER A 342 14.02 -8.73 -0.43
C SER A 342 12.86 -8.16 -1.24
N THR A 343 13.02 -6.89 -1.61
CA THR A 343 12.20 -6.25 -2.63
C THR A 343 12.84 -6.38 -4.01
N ARG A 344 12.10 -6.96 -4.96
CA ARG A 344 12.51 -7.15 -6.35
C ARG A 344 11.53 -6.48 -7.31
N LYS A 345 12.03 -6.04 -8.46
CA LYS A 345 11.27 -5.36 -9.52
C LYS A 345 11.13 -6.27 -10.73
N VAL A 346 9.94 -6.36 -11.31
CA VAL A 346 9.73 -7.08 -12.57
C VAL A 346 10.54 -6.43 -13.68
N LYS A 347 11.54 -7.14 -14.19
CA LYS A 347 12.39 -6.71 -15.29
C LYS A 347 11.85 -7.17 -16.63
N GLU A 348 11.44 -8.43 -16.71
CA GLU A 348 11.03 -9.08 -17.96
C GLU A 348 9.99 -10.17 -17.69
N ILE A 349 9.09 -10.37 -18.64
CA ILE A 349 8.07 -11.43 -18.62
C ILE A 349 8.26 -12.27 -19.88
N MET A 350 8.64 -13.54 -19.70
CA MET A 350 8.87 -14.49 -20.79
C MET A 350 7.73 -15.51 -20.82
N LEU A 351 7.04 -15.58 -21.95
CA LEU A 351 5.96 -16.55 -22.16
C LEU A 351 6.52 -17.99 -22.25
N PRO A 352 5.68 -19.02 -22.01
CA PRO A 352 6.12 -20.40 -22.12
C PRO A 352 6.50 -20.72 -23.57
N GLU A 353 7.68 -21.30 -23.77
CA GLU A 353 8.18 -21.68 -25.08
C GLU A 353 8.12 -23.19 -25.27
N ALA A 354 7.49 -23.65 -26.35
CA ALA A 354 7.47 -25.06 -26.70
C ALA A 354 8.88 -25.50 -27.13
N THR A 355 9.62 -26.09 -26.20
CA THR A 355 10.99 -26.54 -26.44
C THR A 355 11.01 -28.06 -26.58
N ASN A 356 11.42 -28.57 -27.75
CA ASN A 356 11.50 -30.01 -28.05
C ASN A 356 12.94 -30.56 -27.96
N SER A 357 13.81 -29.91 -27.21
CA SER A 357 15.19 -30.37 -27.02
C SER A 357 15.21 -31.66 -26.21
N ILE A 358 15.99 -32.65 -26.66
CA ILE A 358 16.32 -33.84 -25.86
C ILE A 358 17.39 -33.40 -24.86
N LEU A 359 17.13 -33.60 -23.57
CA LEU A 359 18.06 -33.25 -22.49
C LEU A 359 18.67 -34.48 -21.85
N ASP A 360 19.96 -34.39 -21.52
CA ASP A 360 20.77 -35.52 -21.09
C ASP A 360 20.63 -35.82 -19.58
N THR A 361 20.09 -34.88 -18.77
CA THR A 361 19.95 -35.06 -17.32
C THR A 361 18.49 -34.95 -16.84
N PRO A 362 18.09 -35.72 -15.81
CA PRO A 362 16.75 -35.63 -15.22
C PRO A 362 16.39 -34.23 -14.72
N SER A 363 17.34 -33.55 -14.05
CA SER A 363 17.14 -32.20 -13.53
C SER A 363 16.87 -31.20 -14.64
N ALA A 364 17.60 -31.29 -15.76
CA ALA A 364 17.38 -30.41 -16.92
C ALA A 364 16.02 -30.69 -17.59
N ALA A 365 15.59 -31.96 -17.67
CA ALA A 365 14.27 -32.32 -18.19
C ALA A 365 13.13 -31.71 -17.36
N VAL A 366 13.25 -31.73 -16.02
CA VAL A 366 12.29 -31.07 -15.11
C VAL A 366 12.27 -29.56 -15.34
N GLU A 367 13.43 -28.90 -15.43
CA GLU A 367 13.50 -27.46 -15.69
C GLU A 367 12.88 -27.07 -17.04
N GLN A 368 13.11 -27.87 -18.09
CA GLN A 368 12.49 -27.66 -19.41
C GLN A 368 10.96 -27.80 -19.33
N GLU A 369 10.48 -28.82 -18.62
CA GLU A 369 9.04 -29.02 -18.41
C GLU A 369 8.43 -27.80 -17.71
N LEU A 370 9.04 -27.33 -16.61
CA LEU A 370 8.59 -26.14 -15.89
C LEU A 370 8.58 -24.90 -16.81
N GLY A 371 9.67 -24.66 -17.56
CA GLY A 371 9.78 -23.53 -18.49
C GLY A 371 8.80 -23.58 -19.67
N SER A 372 8.32 -24.77 -20.03
CA SER A 372 7.31 -24.95 -21.09
C SER A 372 5.87 -24.79 -20.61
N ARG A 373 5.63 -24.92 -19.29
CA ARG A 373 4.30 -24.83 -18.68
C ARG A 373 4.00 -23.46 -18.09
N PHE A 374 5.00 -22.81 -17.50
CA PHE A 374 4.82 -21.57 -16.75
C PHE A 374 5.35 -20.36 -17.49
N VAL A 375 4.74 -19.21 -17.20
CA VAL A 375 5.31 -17.92 -17.54
C VAL A 375 6.48 -17.68 -16.59
N ARG A 376 7.61 -17.25 -17.14
CA ARG A 376 8.82 -16.92 -16.37
C ARG A 376 8.87 -15.41 -16.15
N ILE A 377 8.86 -14.97 -14.91
CA ILE A 377 9.01 -13.56 -14.56
C ILE A 377 10.41 -13.34 -14.00
N VAL A 378 11.20 -12.54 -14.70
CA VAL A 378 12.54 -12.15 -14.26
C VAL A 378 12.43 -10.93 -13.37
N LEU A 379 12.91 -11.04 -12.15
CA LEU A 379 12.90 -10.00 -11.14
C LEU A 379 14.33 -9.51 -10.88
N GLU A 380 14.57 -8.21 -10.97
CA GLU A 380 15.85 -7.60 -10.61
C GLU A 380 15.80 -7.00 -9.19
N PRO A 381 16.95 -6.84 -8.51
CA PRO A 381 16.99 -6.16 -7.22
C PRO A 381 16.47 -4.72 -7.33
N TRP A 382 15.59 -4.32 -6.40
CA TRP A 382 15.09 -2.94 -6.35
C TRP A 382 16.15 -1.99 -5.79
N VAL A 383 16.77 -2.35 -4.66
CA VAL A 383 17.87 -1.59 -4.06
C VAL A 383 19.15 -1.93 -4.80
N ARG A 384 19.77 -0.93 -5.42
CA ARG A 384 21.02 -1.11 -6.18
C ARG A 384 22.22 -0.49 -5.48
N THR A 385 22.01 0.52 -4.64
CA THR A 385 23.10 1.16 -3.91
C THR A 385 22.82 1.19 -2.40
N PRO A 386 23.87 1.30 -1.56
CA PRO A 386 23.67 1.43 -0.12
C PRO A 386 22.83 2.66 0.25
N THR A 387 22.91 3.74 -0.52
CA THR A 387 22.16 4.97 -0.28
C THR A 387 20.68 4.87 -0.63
N ASP A 388 20.24 3.80 -1.30
CA ASP A 388 18.84 3.60 -1.71
C ASP A 388 18.01 2.86 -0.63
N GLU A 389 18.42 2.90 0.64
CA GLU A 389 17.58 2.39 1.73
C GLU A 389 16.35 3.28 1.88
N LEU A 390 15.24 2.79 1.36
CA LEU A 390 13.92 3.32 1.65
C LEU A 390 13.32 2.50 2.80
N LEU A 391 12.58 3.13 3.71
CA LEU A 391 11.93 2.50 4.87
C LEU A 391 11.09 1.28 4.44
N ASP A 392 10.37 1.41 3.32
CA ASP A 392 9.52 0.35 2.80
C ASP A 392 10.25 -0.66 1.88
N ILE A 393 11.43 -0.32 1.37
CA ILE A 393 12.18 -1.17 0.43
C ILE A 393 13.35 -1.82 1.15
N VAL A 394 13.07 -3.01 1.67
CA VAL A 394 14.03 -3.76 2.48
C VAL A 394 15.21 -4.24 1.61
N ARG A 395 16.43 -4.00 2.12
CA ARG A 395 17.66 -4.59 1.57
C ARG A 395 17.58 -6.11 1.60
N PRO A 396 18.21 -6.83 0.66
CA PRO A 396 18.19 -8.28 0.69
C PRO A 396 18.79 -8.87 1.98
N ILE A 397 18.03 -9.75 2.64
CA ILE A 397 18.43 -10.49 3.84
C ILE A 397 18.47 -11.97 3.48
N ILE A 398 19.61 -12.62 3.69
CA ILE A 398 19.76 -14.06 3.45
C ILE A 398 19.39 -14.81 4.72
N ALA A 399 18.44 -15.75 4.63
CA ALA A 399 18.00 -16.50 5.79
C ALA A 399 19.09 -17.47 6.28
N SER A 400 19.10 -17.77 7.58
CA SER A 400 20.05 -18.73 8.17
C SER A 400 19.85 -20.17 7.67
N SER A 401 18.65 -20.49 7.16
CA SER A 401 18.28 -21.74 6.49
C SER A 401 18.84 -21.87 5.07
N SER A 402 19.34 -20.77 4.49
CA SER A 402 19.83 -20.69 3.12
C SER A 402 20.97 -21.68 2.86
N ARG A 403 20.93 -22.35 1.70
CA ARG A 403 21.96 -23.29 1.24
C ARG A 403 22.59 -22.77 -0.04
N GLY A 404 23.92 -22.79 -0.10
CA GLY A 404 24.68 -22.35 -1.27
C GLY A 404 25.63 -21.20 -0.96
N ALA A 405 26.54 -20.91 -1.89
CA ALA A 405 27.50 -19.84 -1.75
C ALA A 405 26.84 -18.48 -2.02
N VAL A 406 26.86 -17.58 -1.04
CA VAL A 406 26.33 -16.21 -1.13
C VAL A 406 27.42 -15.22 -0.74
N ILE A 407 27.48 -14.08 -1.43
CA ILE A 407 28.42 -13.00 -1.12
C ILE A 407 28.02 -12.36 0.22
N LYS A 408 28.97 -12.28 1.16
CA LYS A 408 28.73 -11.75 2.52
C LYS A 408 28.48 -10.25 2.54
N ASP A 409 29.20 -9.52 1.71
CA ASP A 409 29.02 -8.08 1.51
C ASP A 409 28.59 -7.84 0.06
N PRO A 410 27.28 -7.81 -0.22
CA PRO A 410 26.78 -7.73 -1.59
C PRO A 410 27.07 -6.37 -2.26
N PHE A 411 27.42 -5.33 -1.47
CA PHE A 411 27.69 -3.99 -1.96
C PHE A 411 29.15 -3.74 -2.28
N ALA A 412 30.10 -4.42 -1.63
CA ALA A 412 31.53 -4.30 -1.91
C ALA A 412 31.86 -4.60 -3.39
N ASP A 413 31.16 -5.54 -4.00
CA ASP A 413 31.42 -5.97 -5.37
C ASP A 413 30.81 -5.06 -6.45
N ILE A 414 29.96 -4.09 -6.09
CA ILE A 414 29.27 -3.25 -7.07
C ILE A 414 30.24 -2.37 -7.87
N ILE A 415 31.40 -2.07 -7.28
CA ILE A 415 32.42 -1.18 -7.85
C ILE A 415 33.19 -1.86 -9.00
N ASP A 416 33.21 -3.19 -9.08
CA ASP A 416 33.80 -3.92 -10.20
C ASP A 416 32.71 -4.29 -11.22
N VAL A 417 32.69 -3.56 -12.34
CA VAL A 417 31.65 -3.61 -13.40
C VAL A 417 32.03 -4.64 -14.49
N SER A 418 32.97 -5.54 -14.22
CA SER A 418 33.30 -6.58 -15.18
C SER A 418 32.24 -7.70 -15.19
N ASP A 419 31.41 -7.73 -16.24
CA ASP A 419 30.35 -8.74 -16.47
C ASP A 419 30.87 -10.17 -16.72
N THR A 420 32.17 -10.41 -16.57
CA THR A 420 32.80 -11.73 -16.77
C THR A 420 32.64 -12.60 -15.53
N ARG A 421 31.40 -12.95 -15.18
CA ARG A 421 31.11 -13.88 -14.08
C ARG A 421 31.23 -15.34 -14.50
N SER A 422 31.90 -16.13 -13.69
CA SER A 422 32.00 -17.57 -13.86
C SER A 422 30.74 -18.27 -13.32
N PRO A 423 30.34 -19.45 -13.84
CA PRO A 423 29.23 -20.21 -13.28
C PRO A 423 29.43 -20.62 -11.80
N SER A 424 30.67 -20.62 -11.32
CA SER A 424 31.05 -20.91 -9.94
C SER A 424 31.01 -19.69 -9.01
N ASP A 425 30.66 -18.52 -9.52
CA ASP A 425 30.61 -17.32 -8.68
C ASP A 425 29.50 -17.45 -7.62
N PRO A 426 29.74 -16.98 -6.38
CA PRO A 426 28.71 -16.95 -5.36
C PRO A 426 27.55 -16.01 -5.76
N TYR A 427 26.35 -16.36 -5.30
CA TYR A 427 25.16 -15.55 -5.50
C TYR A 427 25.28 -14.16 -4.87
N ASN A 428 24.95 -13.11 -5.62
CA ASN A 428 24.90 -11.73 -5.13
C ASN A 428 23.45 -11.22 -5.16
N PRO A 429 22.78 -11.07 -3.99
CA PRO A 429 21.38 -10.66 -3.95
C PRO A 429 21.12 -9.22 -4.44
N CYS A 430 22.13 -8.32 -4.39
CA CYS A 430 22.00 -6.94 -4.86
C CYS A 430 22.27 -6.78 -6.37
N ARG A 431 22.65 -7.86 -7.08
CA ARG A 431 22.94 -7.82 -8.53
C ARG A 431 22.20 -8.88 -9.33
N ASP A 432 22.08 -10.08 -8.80
CA ASP A 432 21.53 -11.20 -9.53
C ASP A 432 20.00 -11.14 -9.60
N ASN A 433 19.49 -11.49 -10.78
CA ASN A 433 18.06 -11.58 -11.01
C ASN A 433 17.51 -12.90 -10.46
N LEU A 434 16.24 -12.89 -10.11
CA LEU A 434 15.45 -14.08 -9.79
C LEU A 434 14.55 -14.41 -10.97
N THR A 435 14.29 -15.68 -11.22
CA THR A 435 13.27 -16.10 -12.21
C THR A 435 12.19 -16.90 -11.50
N ILE A 436 11.01 -16.31 -11.33
CA ILE A 436 9.86 -17.00 -10.74
C ILE A 436 8.94 -17.60 -11.81
N LEU A 437 8.19 -18.63 -11.43
CA LEU A 437 7.26 -19.33 -12.31
C LEU A 437 5.82 -18.98 -11.94
N ILE A 438 5.06 -18.43 -12.88
CA ILE A 438 3.68 -18.00 -12.69
C ILE A 438 2.76 -18.77 -13.64
N ASP A 439 1.56 -19.11 -13.15
CA ASP A 439 0.49 -19.67 -13.98
C ASP A 439 0.19 -18.74 -15.17
N PRO A 440 0.18 -19.23 -16.42
CA PRO A 440 -0.18 -18.44 -17.59
C PRO A 440 -1.49 -17.65 -17.45
N ALA A 441 -2.47 -18.13 -16.70
CA ALA A 441 -3.74 -17.44 -16.46
C ALA A 441 -3.58 -16.15 -15.63
N SER A 442 -2.50 -16.03 -14.86
CA SER A 442 -2.22 -14.90 -13.96
C SER A 442 -1.28 -13.86 -14.56
N VAL A 443 -0.76 -14.06 -15.78
CA VAL A 443 0.24 -13.15 -16.40
C VAL A 443 -0.26 -11.71 -16.55
N ASP A 444 -1.55 -11.54 -16.83
CA ASP A 444 -2.20 -10.23 -17.01
C ASP A 444 -2.31 -9.41 -15.70
N CYS A 445 -1.88 -9.98 -14.57
CA CYS A 445 -1.73 -9.26 -13.31
C CYS A 445 -0.36 -8.57 -13.21
N PHE A 446 0.63 -8.97 -14.00
CA PHE A 446 2.01 -8.49 -13.91
C PHE A 446 2.35 -7.53 -15.04
N HIS A 447 3.24 -6.58 -14.74
CA HIS A 447 3.82 -5.69 -15.73
C HIS A 447 5.27 -5.36 -15.36
N VAL A 448 6.05 -4.97 -16.35
CA VAL A 448 7.42 -4.51 -16.13
C VAL A 448 7.39 -3.30 -15.20
N GLY A 449 8.25 -3.35 -14.20
CA GLY A 449 8.43 -2.34 -13.18
C GLY A 449 7.65 -2.56 -11.89
N LEU A 450 6.69 -3.48 -11.84
CA LEU A 450 6.00 -3.85 -10.59
C LEU A 450 7.00 -4.35 -9.54
N GLY A 451 6.85 -3.93 -8.28
CA GLY A 451 7.68 -4.36 -7.16
C GLY A 451 7.01 -5.43 -6.31
N LEU A 452 7.77 -6.41 -5.87
CA LEU A 452 7.35 -7.47 -4.98
C LEU A 452 8.35 -7.56 -3.83
N CYS A 453 7.88 -7.51 -2.60
CA CYS A 453 8.66 -7.78 -1.39
C CYS A 453 8.13 -9.05 -0.74
N GLY A 454 9.04 -9.98 -0.47
CA GLY A 454 8.69 -11.28 0.06
C GLY A 454 9.91 -12.17 0.27
N THR A 455 9.63 -13.43 0.62
CA THR A 455 10.64 -14.48 0.78
C THR A 455 10.75 -15.30 -0.48
N TRP A 456 11.91 -15.27 -1.10
CA TRP A 456 12.28 -16.00 -2.31
C TRP A 456 13.09 -17.23 -1.95
N VAL A 457 12.74 -18.38 -2.52
CA VAL A 457 13.47 -19.63 -2.31
C VAL A 457 13.89 -20.21 -3.65
N GLN A 458 15.19 -20.47 -3.78
CA GLN A 458 15.76 -21.09 -4.96
C GLN A 458 15.34 -22.55 -5.07
N ILE A 459 14.90 -22.95 -6.26
CA ILE A 459 14.73 -24.35 -6.66
C ILE A 459 16.10 -24.84 -7.15
N ALA A 460 16.92 -25.36 -6.24
CA ALA A 460 18.28 -25.80 -6.53
C ALA A 460 18.32 -27.29 -6.84
N ARG A 461 19.19 -27.71 -7.78
CA ARG A 461 19.42 -29.14 -8.03
C ARG A 461 20.12 -29.77 -6.82
N CYS A 462 19.74 -30.99 -6.46
CA CYS A 462 20.36 -31.69 -5.34
C CYS A 462 21.88 -31.84 -5.51
N GLU A 463 22.33 -32.14 -6.73
CA GLU A 463 23.75 -32.29 -7.09
C GLU A 463 24.58 -31.01 -6.90
N ASP A 464 23.96 -29.85 -7.13
CA ASP A 464 24.61 -28.55 -6.97
C ASP A 464 24.77 -28.17 -5.49
N VAL A 465 23.81 -28.57 -4.64
CA VAL A 465 23.83 -28.29 -3.19
C VAL A 465 24.80 -29.21 -2.46
N GLU A 466 24.82 -30.51 -2.77
CA GLU A 466 25.66 -31.51 -2.11
C GLU A 466 27.17 -31.29 -2.36
N SER A 467 27.51 -30.78 -3.54
CA SER A 467 28.90 -30.51 -3.95
C SER A 467 29.65 -29.55 -3.03
N PHE A 468 28.95 -28.72 -2.25
CA PHE A 468 29.55 -27.80 -1.28
C PHE A 468 29.94 -28.47 0.05
N VAL A 469 29.41 -29.65 0.37
CA VAL A 469 29.59 -30.29 1.69
C VAL A 469 30.75 -31.27 1.70
N THR A 470 31.06 -31.92 0.57
CA THR A 470 32.14 -32.92 0.49
C THR A 470 33.35 -32.41 -0.30
N PRO A 471 34.57 -32.41 0.29
CA PRO A 471 35.78 -32.05 -0.45
C PRO A 471 36.00 -33.01 -1.62
N ILE A 472 36.02 -32.46 -2.84
CA ILE A 472 36.03 -33.18 -4.11
C ILE A 472 37.27 -34.08 -4.22
N HIS A 473 37.06 -35.40 -4.30
CA HIS A 473 38.03 -36.33 -4.86
C HIS A 473 38.14 -36.11 -6.38
N GLN A 474 39.35 -36.16 -6.93
CA GLN A 474 39.81 -35.76 -8.29
C GLN A 474 39.06 -36.36 -9.51
N GLY A 475 37.74 -36.19 -9.60
CA GLY A 475 36.93 -36.40 -10.78
C GLY A 475 36.63 -35.08 -11.48
N THR A 476 36.28 -35.15 -12.77
CA THR A 476 35.96 -34.00 -13.64
C THR A 476 35.10 -32.93 -12.95
N PRO A 477 35.43 -31.63 -13.08
CA PRO A 477 34.70 -30.56 -12.44
C PRO A 477 33.26 -30.52 -12.99
N HIS A 478 32.29 -30.89 -12.16
CA HIS A 478 30.89 -30.64 -12.44
C HIS A 478 30.67 -29.13 -12.28
N VAL A 479 30.42 -28.44 -13.39
CA VAL A 479 30.10 -27.01 -13.37
C VAL A 479 28.62 -26.90 -13.02
N GLY A 480 28.34 -26.66 -11.74
CA GLY A 480 26.98 -26.43 -11.26
C GLY A 480 26.36 -25.20 -11.92
N LYS A 481 25.02 -25.13 -11.89
CA LYS A 481 24.29 -23.99 -12.45
C LYS A 481 24.35 -22.81 -11.48
N HIS A 482 24.64 -21.61 -11.99
CA HIS A 482 24.66 -20.42 -11.15
C HIS A 482 23.23 -20.09 -10.65
N PRO A 483 23.04 -19.67 -9.38
CA PRO A 483 21.69 -19.46 -8.82
C PRO A 483 20.78 -18.49 -9.59
N ARG A 484 21.36 -17.49 -10.27
CA ARG A 484 20.65 -16.56 -11.16
C ARG A 484 19.97 -17.22 -12.37
N ASP A 485 20.47 -18.39 -12.78
CA ASP A 485 19.96 -19.15 -13.91
C ASP A 485 18.92 -20.20 -13.45
N CYS A 486 18.73 -20.37 -12.13
CA CYS A 486 17.75 -21.27 -11.54
C CYS A 486 16.36 -20.63 -11.44
N PHE A 487 15.35 -21.47 -11.25
CA PHE A 487 14.01 -21.02 -10.89
C PHE A 487 13.90 -20.78 -9.39
N TRP A 488 12.99 -19.89 -9.03
CA TRP A 488 12.68 -19.50 -7.66
C TRP A 488 11.17 -19.59 -7.45
N TYR A 489 10.76 -19.88 -6.22
CA TYR A 489 9.36 -19.77 -5.81
C TYR A 489 9.23 -18.74 -4.67
N LEU A 490 8.04 -18.19 -4.53
CA LEU A 490 7.72 -17.13 -3.57
C LEU A 490 7.01 -17.74 -2.36
N GLU A 491 7.74 -17.88 -1.26
CA GLU A 491 7.21 -18.54 -0.06
C GLU A 491 6.15 -17.69 0.65
N ASP A 492 6.40 -16.38 0.75
CA ASP A 492 5.52 -15.41 1.42
C ASP A 492 5.62 -14.03 0.72
N VAL A 493 4.49 -13.34 0.55
CA VAL A 493 4.42 -11.97 0.02
C VAL A 493 4.12 -11.01 1.16
N VAL A 494 5.00 -10.02 1.35
CA VAL A 494 4.84 -8.98 2.37
C VAL A 494 4.29 -7.69 1.78
N SER A 495 4.73 -7.32 0.58
CA SER A 495 4.27 -6.07 -0.04
C SER A 495 4.39 -6.09 -1.56
N ILE A 496 3.52 -5.33 -2.20
CA ILE A 496 3.51 -5.12 -3.65
C ILE A 496 3.54 -3.62 -3.91
N PHE A 497 4.36 -3.19 -4.86
CA PHE A 497 4.62 -1.79 -5.16
C PHE A 497 4.34 -1.48 -6.64
N PRO A 498 3.70 -0.35 -6.96
CA PRO A 498 3.57 0.09 -8.35
C PRO A 498 4.94 0.50 -8.92
N SER A 499 5.07 0.60 -10.25
CA SER A 499 6.37 0.92 -10.88
C SER A 499 6.88 2.33 -10.59
N PHE A 500 5.96 3.22 -10.22
CA PHE A 500 6.23 4.61 -9.84
C PHE A 500 6.36 4.81 -8.32
N TYR A 501 6.46 3.73 -7.53
CA TYR A 501 6.62 3.82 -6.08
C TYR A 501 7.74 4.82 -5.71
N THR A 502 7.39 5.80 -4.88
CA THR A 502 8.29 6.84 -4.39
C THR A 502 8.07 6.99 -2.90
N GLU A 503 9.14 7.01 -2.12
CA GLU A 503 9.06 7.21 -0.68
C GLU A 503 8.85 8.69 -0.30
N SER A 504 8.21 8.92 0.84
CA SER A 504 8.10 10.27 1.39
C SER A 504 9.42 10.64 2.06
N GLU A 505 10.09 11.69 1.57
CA GLU A 505 11.24 12.30 2.26
C GLU A 505 10.80 13.15 3.46
N VAL A 506 9.51 13.47 3.54
CA VAL A 506 8.97 14.33 4.57
C VAL A 506 8.40 13.45 5.68
N GLU A 507 9.17 13.27 6.75
CA GLU A 507 8.61 12.89 8.05
C GLU A 507 7.81 14.10 8.56
N ILE A 508 6.56 14.22 8.12
CA ILE A 508 5.65 15.18 8.73
C ILE A 508 5.17 14.51 10.01
N ASP A 509 5.84 14.81 11.12
CA ASP A 509 5.36 14.43 12.45
C ASP A 509 4.10 15.24 12.79
N LEU A 510 2.98 14.87 12.16
CA LEU A 510 1.65 15.41 12.43
C LEU A 510 1.07 14.84 13.74
N GLY A 511 1.82 13.98 14.44
CA GLY A 511 1.36 13.21 15.59
C GLY A 511 1.76 13.80 16.94
N GLN A 512 2.82 14.63 17.00
CA GLN A 512 3.18 15.35 18.23
C GLN A 512 2.31 16.62 18.39
N THR A 513 1.00 16.44 18.48
CA THR A 513 0.21 17.38 19.28
C THR A 513 0.68 17.18 20.71
N THR A 514 1.49 18.10 21.21
CA THR A 514 1.90 18.14 22.61
C THR A 514 0.66 18.03 23.48
N ASP A 515 0.47 16.87 24.11
CA ASP A 515 -0.37 16.75 25.30
C ASP A 515 0.32 17.61 26.37
N ASN A 516 0.06 18.91 26.32
CA ASN A 516 0.34 19.83 27.42
C ASN A 516 -0.68 19.53 28.52
N ASP A 517 -0.53 18.37 29.14
CA ASP A 517 -1.11 18.05 30.45
C ASP A 517 -0.22 18.68 31.53
N ASP A 518 -0.21 20.02 31.56
CA ASP A 518 0.20 20.80 32.73
C ASP A 518 -1.02 21.63 33.18
N LEU A 519 -1.91 21.00 33.96
CA LEU A 519 -2.92 21.66 34.79
C LEU A 519 -3.14 20.93 36.12
#